data_AF-A0A7Y3NS82-F1
#
_entry.id   AF-A0A7Y3NS82-F1
#
_cell.length_a   1.000
_cell.length_b   1.000
_cell.length_c   1.000
_cell.angle_alpha   90.00
_cell.angle_beta   90.00
_cell.angle_gamma   90.00
#
_symmetry.space_group_name_H-M   'P 1'
#
loop_
_entity.id
_entity.type
_entity.pdbx_description
1 polymer ?
#
loop_
_entity_poly.entity_id
_entity_poly.type
_entity_poly.pdbx_seq_one_letter_code
_entity_poly.pdbx_strand_id
1 'polypeptide(L)' 'MNIGMIGLGRMGSNMVQRLLKAGHHCVVFDVHQPSVAALAAH' A
#
# COMPACT_ATOMS: atom_id res chain seq x y z
N MET A 1 5.60 -2.32 13.44
CA MET A 1 6.28 -1.10 12.94
C MET A 1 5.32 -0.32 12.06
N ASN A 2 5.45 1.01 12.02
CA ASN A 2 4.66 1.89 11.17
C ASN A 2 5.46 2.25 9.91
N ILE A 3 4.93 1.95 8.74
CA ILE A 3 5.61 2.15 7.45
C ILE A 3 4.78 3.09 6.60
N GLY A 4 5.38 4.20 6.15
CA GLY A 4 4.79 5.10 5.18
C GLY A 4 5.15 4.68 3.75
N MET A 5 4.18 4.72 2.83
CA MET A 5 4.44 4.55 1.40
C MET A 5 3.72 5.61 0.57
N ILE A 6 4.48 6.27 -0.30
CA ILE A 6 3.97 7.25 -1.25
C ILE A 6 4.11 6.65 -2.65
N GLY A 7 2.98 6.49 -3.33
CA GLY A 7 2.87 5.83 -4.63
C GLY A 7 2.56 4.33 -4.50
N LEU A 8 1.44 3.94 -5.12
CA LEU A 8 0.90 2.59 -5.20
C LEU A 8 0.92 2.07 -6.65
N GLY A 9 2.00 2.36 -7.37
CA GLY A 9 2.31 1.68 -8.64
C GLY A 9 2.55 0.18 -8.44
N ARG A 10 2.91 -0.54 -9.51
CA ARG A 10 3.10 -2.02 -9.49
C ARG A 10 4.04 -2.51 -8.39
N MET A 11 5.10 -1.76 -8.07
CA MET A 11 6.02 -2.14 -7.01
C MET A 11 5.44 -1.83 -5.62
N GLY A 12 4.96 -0.60 -5.42
CA GLY A 12 4.50 -0.12 -4.12
C GLY A 12 3.32 -0.91 -3.58
N SER A 13 2.32 -1.19 -4.42
CA SER A 13 1.16 -2.00 -4.03
C SER A 13 1.58 -3.42 -3.59
N ASN A 14 2.47 -4.07 -4.35
CA ASN A 14 3.01 -5.39 -4.01
C ASN A 14 3.84 -5.36 -2.71
N MET A 15 4.59 -4.30 -2.46
CA MET A 15 5.33 -4.14 -1.21
C MET A 15 4.39 -4.00 -0.02
N VAL A 16 3.40 -3.09 -0.09
CA VAL A 16 2.43 -2.89 0.99
C VAL A 16 1.68 -4.17 1.30
N GLN A 17 1.23 -4.91 0.28
CA GLN A 17 0.56 -6.20 0.50
C GLN A 17 1.44 -7.20 1.25
N ARG A 18 2.75 -7.29 0.94
CA ARG A 18 3.68 -8.16 1.67
C ARG A 18 3.92 -7.69 3.09
N LEU A 19 4.05 -6.37 3.29
CA LEU A 19 4.23 -5.78 4.63
C LEU A 19 3.01 -6.00 5.52
N LEU A 20 1.81 -5.82 4.98
CA LEU A 20 0.55 -6.12 5.67
C LEU A 20 0.47 -7.60 6.05
N LYS A 21 0.79 -8.52 5.12
CA LYS A 21 0.86 -9.96 5.40
C LYS A 21 1.90 -10.33 6.46
N ALA A 22 2.99 -9.58 6.57
CA ALA A 22 4.00 -9.72 7.61
C ALA A 22 3.58 -9.09 8.97
N GLY A 23 2.37 -8.54 9.08
CA GLY A 23 1.85 -7.93 10.31
C GLY A 23 2.38 -6.51 10.57
N HIS A 24 2.89 -5.83 9.54
CA HIS A 24 3.30 -4.43 9.65
C HIS A 24 2.14 -3.50 9.36
N HIS A 25 2.07 -2.39 10.08
CA HIS A 25 1.07 -1.36 9.87
C HIS A 25 1.58 -0.38 8.80
N CYS A 26 0.80 -0.16 7.76
CA CYS A 26 1.18 0.68 6.63
C CYS A 26 0.22 1.86 6.48
N VAL A 27 0.78 3.06 6.34
CA VAL A 27 0.05 4.26 5.93
C VAL A 27 0.45 4.57 4.50
N VAL A 28 -0.52 4.61 3.60
CA VAL A 28 -0.29 4.75 2.16
C VAL A 28 -0.90 6.04 1.63
N PHE A 29 -0.25 6.64 0.64
CA PHE A 29 -0.77 7.76 -0.12
C PHE A 29 -0.45 7.58 -1.61
N ASP A 30 -1.43 7.82 -2.48
CA ASP A 30 -1.24 7.91 -3.92
C ASP A 30 -2.13 9.04 -4.46
N VAL A 31 -1.61 9.80 -5.42
CA VAL A 31 -2.36 10.85 -6.11
C VAL A 31 -3.44 10.27 -7.03
N HIS A 32 -3.25 9.05 -7.51
CA HIS A 32 -4.19 8.31 -8.32
C HIS A 32 -5.12 7.48 -7.43
N GLN A 33 -6.31 8.04 -7.14
CA GLN A 33 -7.32 7.41 -6.29
C GLN A 33 -7.64 5.94 -6.63
N PRO A 34 -7.72 5.52 -7.91
CA PRO A 34 -7.94 4.12 -8.25
C PRO A 34 -6.88 3.16 -7.68
N SER A 35 -5.62 3.58 -7.53
CA SER A 35 -4.57 2.74 -6.95
C SER A 35 -4.83 2.43 -5.47
N VAL A 36 -5.34 3.42 -4.73
CA VAL A 36 -5.71 3.26 -3.31
C VAL A 36 -6.94 2.35 -3.19
N ALA A 37 -7.95 2.57 -4.02
CA ALA A 37 -9.16 1.75 -4.03
C ALA A 37 -8.86 0.28 -4.36
N ALA A 38 -7.99 0.03 -5.35
CA ALA A 38 -7.56 -1.32 -5.71
C ALA A 38 -6.81 -2.02 -4.57
N LEU A 39 -5.99 -1.29 -3.79
CA LEU A 39 -5.32 -1.85 -2.63
C LEU A 39 -6.29 -2.12 -1.46
N ALA A 40 -7.30 -1.27 -1.26
CA ALA A 40 -8.29 -1.44 -0.20
C ALA A 40 -9.32 -2.55 -0.50
N ALA A 41 -9.47 -2.93 -1.77
CA ALA A 41 -10.34 -4.03 -2.21
C ALA A 41 -9.69 -5.43 -2.08
N HIS A 42 -8.40 -5.49 -1.71
CA HIS A 42 -7.64 -6.73 -1.52
C HIS A 42 -7.75 -7.27 -0.09
#